data_AF-A0A9P6HX46-F1
#
_entry.id   AF-A0A9P6HX46-F1
#
_cell.length_a   1.000
_cell.length_b   1.000
_cell.length_c   1.000
_cell.angle_alpha   90.00
_cell.angle_beta   90.00
_cell.angle_gamma   90.00
#
_symmetry.space_group_name_H-M   'P 1'
#
loop_
_entity.id
_entity.type
_entity.pdbx_description
1 polymer ?
#
loop_
_entity_poly.entity_id
_entity_poly.type
_entity_poly.pdbx_seq_one_letter_code
_entity_poly.pdbx_strand_id
1 'polypeptide(L)'
;MKFNILAAVTALIAAAEACKCGGNIDATRACCRNVGGVPTSNDCPANTISERLSGFASCCRGFGVRSDCRCPVGCAKQELEAARKKEGLTPLNDSEILAALSNYDG
;
A
#
# COMPACT_ATOMS: atom_id res chain seq x y z
N MET A 1 -6.10 25.08 28.86
CA MET A 1 -7.21 24.41 28.15
C MET A 1 -6.61 23.25 27.36
N LYS A 2 -7.07 22.02 27.60
CA LYS A 2 -6.57 20.79 26.97
C LYS A 2 -7.16 20.70 25.56
N PHE A 3 -6.33 20.87 24.53
CA PHE A 3 -6.72 20.60 23.15
C PHE A 3 -6.70 19.08 22.93
N ASN A 4 -7.87 18.45 23.04
CA ASN A 4 -8.08 17.10 22.56
C ASN A 4 -8.06 17.13 21.03
N ILE A 5 -6.88 16.94 20.44
CA ILE A 5 -6.73 16.76 18.99
C ILE A 5 -7.24 15.36 18.67
N LEU A 6 -8.55 15.23 18.47
CA LEU A 6 -9.09 14.12 17.68
C LEU A 6 -8.58 14.33 16.25
N ALA A 7 -7.46 13.68 15.92
CA ALA A 7 -7.01 13.56 14.54
C ALA A 7 -8.02 12.68 13.80
N ALA A 8 -8.98 13.31 13.15
CA ALA A 8 -9.85 12.65 12.19
C ALA A 8 -8.98 12.21 11.02
N VAL A 9 -8.61 10.93 10.99
CA VAL A 9 -8.10 10.26 9.80
C VAL A 9 -9.27 10.16 8.84
N THR A 10 -9.49 11.18 8.02
CA THR A 10 -10.35 11.05 6.85
C THR A 10 -9.68 10.07 5.91
N ALA A 11 -10.07 8.80 6.02
CA ALA A 11 -9.80 7.79 5.02
C ALA A 11 -10.41 8.30 3.71
N LEU A 12 -9.57 8.93 2.88
CA LEU A 12 -9.89 9.20 1.48
C LEU A 12 -10.24 7.85 0.88
N ILE A 13 -11.54 7.64 0.65
CA ILE A 13 -12.08 6.52 -0.10
C ILE A 13 -11.56 6.71 -1.52
N ALA A 14 -10.35 6.24 -1.78
CA ALA A 14 -9.87 6.08 -3.14
C ALA A 14 -10.85 5.11 -3.79
N ALA A 15 -11.56 5.59 -4.81
CA ALA A 15 -12.40 4.77 -5.66
C ALA A 15 -11.63 3.47 -5.97
N ALA A 16 -12.32 2.34 -5.90
CA ALA A 16 -11.75 1.02 -6.14
C ALA A 16 -11.39 0.88 -7.62
N GLU A 17 -10.34 1.58 -8.04
CA GLU A 17 -9.67 1.39 -9.31
C GLU A 17 -9.02 0.01 -9.29
N ALA A 18 -9.04 -0.69 -10.41
CA ALA A 18 -8.38 -1.98 -10.51
C ALA A 18 -6.87 -1.75 -10.70
N CYS A 19 -6.05 -2.30 -9.80
CA CYS A 19 -4.61 -2.09 -9.75
C CYS A 19 -3.88 -2.85 -10.85
N LYS A 20 -2.86 -2.20 -11.41
CA LYS A 20 -1.92 -2.70 -12.39
C LYS A 20 -0.50 -2.33 -12.04
N CYS A 21 0.43 -3.22 -12.38
CA CYS A 21 1.85 -2.94 -12.41
C CYS A 21 2.20 -2.16 -13.69
N GLY A 22 1.77 -0.90 -13.77
CA GLY A 22 1.84 -0.07 -14.97
C GLY A 22 1.00 -0.68 -16.10
N GLY A 23 1.66 -1.14 -17.17
CA GLY A 23 1.03 -1.87 -18.29
C GLY A 23 1.35 -3.36 -18.33
N ASN A 24 2.09 -3.90 -17.36
CA ASN A 24 2.53 -5.30 -17.37
C ASN A 24 1.45 -6.21 -16.78
N ILE A 25 0.73 -6.91 -17.67
CA ILE A 25 -0.40 -7.79 -17.31
C ILE A 25 0.08 -8.99 -16.50
N ASP A 26 1.18 -9.63 -16.90
CA ASP A 26 1.71 -10.80 -16.20
C ASP A 26 2.17 -10.44 -14.79
N ALA A 27 2.88 -9.32 -14.64
CA ALA A 27 3.25 -8.78 -13.32
C ALA A 27 2.01 -8.44 -12.48
N THR A 28 0.99 -7.82 -13.08
CA THR A 28 -0.27 -7.51 -12.40
C THR A 28 -0.94 -8.76 -11.85
N ARG A 29 -1.07 -9.81 -12.66
CA ARG A 29 -1.71 -11.07 -12.25
C ARG A 29 -0.88 -11.81 -11.20
N ALA A 30 0.44 -11.86 -11.37
CA ALA A 30 1.35 -12.49 -10.42
C ALA A 30 1.32 -11.77 -9.07
N CYS A 31 1.43 -10.44 -9.07
CA CYS A 31 1.40 -9.62 -7.86
C CYS A 31 0.05 -9.65 -7.17
N CYS A 32 -1.06 -9.67 -7.92
CA CYS A 32 -2.40 -9.82 -7.35
C CYS A 32 -2.54 -11.12 -6.57
N ARG A 33 -2.08 -12.25 -7.16
CA ARG A 33 -2.10 -13.56 -6.48
C ARG A 33 -1.14 -13.63 -5.31
N ASN A 34 0.04 -12.99 -5.42
CA ASN A 34 1.05 -12.97 -4.37
C ASN A 34 0.52 -12.33 -3.07
N VAL A 35 -0.31 -11.29 -3.20
CA VAL A 35 -0.98 -10.69 -2.03
C VAL A 35 -2.31 -11.37 -1.69
N GLY A 36 -2.63 -12.52 -2.29
CA GLY A 36 -3.86 -13.26 -2.02
C GLY A 36 -5.13 -12.58 -2.55
N GLY A 37 -5.00 -11.71 -3.56
CA GLY A 37 -6.12 -11.19 -4.35
C GLY A 37 -6.47 -12.12 -5.51
N VAL A 38 -7.63 -11.86 -6.13
CA VAL A 38 -8.10 -12.62 -7.31
C VAL A 38 -8.08 -11.68 -8.51
N PRO A 39 -7.14 -11.85 -9.47
CA PRO A 39 -7.09 -11.00 -10.64
C PRO A 39 -8.30 -11.24 -11.54
N THR A 40 -8.87 -10.17 -12.08
CA THR A 40 -9.98 -10.21 -13.03
C THR A 40 -9.47 -9.71 -14.38
N SER A 41 -9.41 -10.61 -15.36
CA SER A 41 -8.79 -10.36 -16.68
C SER A 41 -7.35 -9.84 -16.55
N ASN A 42 -7.16 -8.53 -16.72
CA ASN A 42 -5.85 -7.87 -16.76
C ASN A 42 -5.56 -7.03 -15.52
N ASP A 43 -6.52 -6.96 -14.60
CA ASP A 43 -6.49 -6.05 -13.47
C ASP A 43 -6.55 -6.81 -12.15
N CYS A 44 -6.00 -6.19 -11.10
CA CYS A 44 -6.20 -6.65 -9.74
C CYS A 44 -7.26 -5.77 -9.06
N PRO A 45 -8.47 -6.28 -8.76
CA PRO A 45 -9.50 -5.44 -8.15
C PRO A 45 -9.01 -4.93 -6.78
N ALA A 46 -8.84 -3.61 -6.61
CA ALA A 46 -8.31 -3.05 -5.37
C ALA A 46 -9.11 -3.49 -4.15
N ASN A 47 -10.44 -3.65 -4.29
CA ASN A 47 -11.31 -4.11 -3.20
C ASN A 47 -10.93 -5.49 -2.65
N THR A 48 -10.30 -6.35 -3.46
CA THR A 48 -9.84 -7.69 -3.01
C THR A 48 -8.49 -7.64 -2.28
N ILE A 49 -7.79 -6.51 -2.38
CA ILE A 49 -6.44 -6.32 -1.84
C ILE A 49 -6.31 -5.01 -1.07
N SER A 50 -7.40 -4.41 -0.60
CA SER A 50 -7.42 -3.06 0.00
C SER A 50 -6.43 -2.92 1.16
N GLU A 51 -6.30 -3.95 1.99
CA GLU A 51 -5.37 -4.01 3.12
C GLU A 51 -3.96 -4.51 2.75
N ARG A 52 -3.74 -4.76 1.45
CA ARG A 52 -2.53 -5.40 0.90
C ARG A 52 -2.01 -4.66 -0.33
N LEU A 53 -2.48 -3.43 -0.58
CA LEU A 53 -2.04 -2.56 -1.67
C LEU A 53 -0.52 -2.33 -1.60
N SER A 54 0.06 -2.28 -0.39
CA SER A 54 1.51 -2.27 -0.14
C SER A 54 2.21 -3.45 -0.79
N GLY A 55 1.77 -4.66 -0.44
CA GLY A 55 2.39 -5.87 -0.97
C GLY A 55 2.29 -5.94 -2.49
N PHE A 56 1.21 -5.41 -3.05
CA PHE A 56 1.01 -5.33 -4.49
C PHE A 56 1.99 -4.34 -5.13
N ALA A 57 2.10 -3.12 -4.60
CA ALA A 57 3.03 -2.10 -5.06
C ALA A 57 4.49 -2.54 -4.95
N SER A 58 4.88 -3.10 -3.80
CA SER A 58 6.21 -3.69 -3.57
C SER A 58 6.51 -4.82 -4.56
N CYS A 59 5.52 -5.68 -4.85
CA CYS A 59 5.68 -6.72 -5.87
C CYS A 59 5.91 -6.13 -7.26
N CYS A 60 5.12 -5.12 -7.68
CA CYS A 60 5.32 -4.44 -8.96
C CYS A 60 6.73 -3.85 -9.08
N ARG A 61 7.26 -3.24 -8.00
CA ARG A 61 8.63 -2.71 -7.96
C ARG A 61 9.68 -3.81 -8.17
N GLY A 62 9.43 -5.03 -7.69
CA GLY A 62 10.26 -6.21 -7.97
C GLY A 62 10.33 -6.58 -9.46
N PHE A 63 9.31 -6.20 -10.25
CA PHE A 63 9.29 -6.29 -11.71
C PHE A 63 9.81 -5.02 -12.41
N GLY A 64 10.35 -4.05 -11.68
CA GLY A 64 10.88 -2.80 -12.22
C GLY A 64 9.81 -1.79 -12.68
N VAL A 65 8.56 -1.97 -12.29
CA VAL A 65 7.43 -1.11 -12.68
C VAL A 65 6.68 -0.57 -11.46
N ARG A 66 6.06 0.61 -11.59
CA ARG A 66 5.25 1.21 -10.51
C ARG A 66 3.81 0.70 -10.60
N SER A 67 3.17 0.48 -9.45
CA SER A 67 1.72 0.23 -9.37
C SER A 67 0.94 1.52 -9.68
N ASP A 68 -0.14 1.43 -10.45
CA ASP A 68 -1.04 2.57 -10.70
C ASP A 68 -2.01 2.86 -9.53
N CYS A 69 -2.29 1.85 -8.72
CA CYS A 69 -3.00 2.03 -7.46
C CYS A 69 -2.14 2.87 -6.52
N ARG A 70 -2.65 4.07 -6.22
CA ARG A 70 -2.06 4.94 -5.20
C ARG A 70 -2.27 4.29 -3.85
N CYS A 71 -1.18 3.93 -3.19
CA CYS A 71 -1.28 3.45 -1.82
C CYS A 71 -1.62 4.61 -0.89
N PRO A 72 -2.74 4.57 -0.16
CA PRO A 72 -3.01 5.57 0.86
C PRO A 72 -2.00 5.44 2.00
N VAL A 73 -1.92 6.49 2.83
CA VAL A 73 -1.04 6.61 4.00
C VAL A 73 -1.06 5.34 4.91
N GLY A 74 -2.22 4.69 5.04
CA GLY A 74 -2.37 3.45 5.82
C GLY A 74 -1.62 2.25 5.24
N CYS A 75 -1.47 2.17 3.93
CA CYS A 75 -0.66 1.15 3.26
C CYS A 75 0.84 1.37 3.55
N ALA A 76 1.33 2.60 3.36
CA ALA A 76 2.72 2.91 3.62
C ALA A 76 3.15 2.63 5.08
N LYS A 77 2.25 2.79 6.06
CA LYS A 77 2.47 2.31 7.45
C LYS A 77 2.73 0.80 7.51
N GLN A 78 1.87 -0.01 6.89
CA GLN A 78 2.01 -1.48 6.88
C GLN A 78 3.29 -1.94 6.15
N GLU A 79 3.67 -1.28 5.06
CA GLU A 79 4.93 -1.53 4.34
C GLU A 79 6.16 -1.25 5.21
N LEU A 80 6.15 -0.12 5.91
CA LEU A 80 7.23 0.33 6.77
C LEU A 80 7.39 -0.61 7.97
N GLU A 81 6.27 -1.03 8.58
CA GLU A 81 6.26 -2.01 9.66
C GLU A 81 6.72 -3.41 9.19
N ALA A 82 6.29 -3.86 8.01
CA ALA A 82 6.71 -5.15 7.45
C ALA A 82 8.20 -5.18 7.08
N ALA A 83 8.73 -4.08 6.52
CA ALA A 83 10.16 -3.93 6.21
C ALA A 83 10.99 -3.96 7.50
N ARG A 84 10.61 -3.17 8.51
CA ARG A 84 11.27 -3.15 9.83
C ARG A 84 11.27 -4.53 10.49
N LYS A 85 10.14 -5.24 10.43
CA LYS A 85 10.04 -6.60 10.95
C LYS A 85 10.97 -7.60 10.25
N LYS A 86 11.14 -7.49 8.92
CA LYS A 86 12.12 -8.32 8.18
C LYS A 86 13.56 -8.04 8.62
N GLU A 87 13.86 -6.81 9.00
CA GLU A 87 15.16 -6.40 9.51
C GLU A 87 15.34 -6.64 11.03
N GLY A 88 14.33 -7.21 11.70
CA GLY A 88 14.36 -7.43 13.15
C GLY A 88 14.27 -6.15 13.98
N LEU A 89 13.89 -5.03 13.35
CA LEU A 89 13.75 -3.73 13.98
C LEU A 89 12.37 -3.58 14.62
N THR A 90 12.30 -2.80 15.69
CA THR A 90 11.04 -2.52 16.39
C THR A 90 10.09 -1.69 15.51
N PRO A 91 8.77 -1.92 15.61
CA PRO A 91 7.78 -1.11 14.90
C PRO A 91 7.91 0.37 15.31
N LEU A 92 7.73 1.23 14.32
CA LEU A 92 7.78 2.67 14.49
C LEU A 92 6.60 3.16 15.31
N ASN A 93 6.81 4.18 16.15
CA ASN A 93 5.69 4.84 16.80
C ASN A 93 4.92 5.73 15.81
N ASP A 94 3.71 6.13 16.17
CA ASP A 94 2.82 6.86 15.26
C ASP A 94 3.42 8.19 14.75
N SER A 95 4.26 8.86 15.53
CA SER A 95 4.95 10.09 15.09
C SER A 95 6.03 9.83 14.05
N GLU A 96 6.80 8.75 14.19
CA GLU A 96 7.80 8.34 13.20
C GLU A 96 7.15 7.85 11.90
N ILE A 97 6.00 7.16 12.01
CA ILE A 97 5.20 6.78 10.86
C ILE A 97 4.73 8.03 10.12
N LEU A 98 4.15 9.01 10.81
CA LEU A 98 3.72 10.28 10.20
C LEU A 98 4.89 11.03 9.51
N ALA A 99 6.09 11.03 10.11
CA ALA A 99 7.27 11.64 9.51
C ALA A 99 7.74 10.91 8.23
N ALA A 100 7.70 9.57 8.22
CA ALA A 100 8.01 8.77 7.04
C ALA A 100 6.96 8.95 5.93
N LEU A 101 5.70 9.07 6.30
CA LEU A 101 4.57 9.28 5.39
C LEU A 101 4.55 10.67 4.77
N SER A 102 5.06 11.68 5.47
CA SER A 102 5.15 13.05 4.96
C SER A 102 6.08 13.19 3.75
N ASN A 103 6.94 12.20 3.50
CA ASN A 103 7.82 12.12 2.33
C ASN A 103 7.43 10.99 1.36
N TYR A 104 6.26 10.37 1.55
CA TYR A 104 5.83 9.23 0.75
C TYR A 104 5.13 9.71 -0.53
N ASP A 105 5.80 9.60 -1.68
CA ASP A 105 5.30 10.08 -2.98
C ASP A 105 4.36 9.08 -3.71
N GLY A 106 3.97 7.98 -3.04
CA GLY A 106 3.06 6.97 -3.57
C GLY A 106 3.67 6.01 -4.58
#